data_AF-A8XU76-F1
#
_entry.id   AF-A8XU76-F1
#
_cell.length_a   1.000
_cell.length_b   1.000
_cell.length_c   1.000
_cell.angle_alpha   90.00
_cell.angle_beta   90.00
_cell.angle_gamma   90.00
#
_symmetry.space_group_name_H-M   'P 1'
#
loop_
_entity.id
_entity.type
_entity.pdbx_description
1 polymer ?
#
loop_
_entity_poly.entity_id
_entity_poly.type
_entity_poly.pdbx_seq_one_letter_code
_entity_poly.pdbx_strand_id
1 'polypeptide(L)' 'MSRFVFFVLVLALTMAVTIAEPDNSRKFRSCGFFLNLRIDRVCGGTCSMFYDALHEIACSTGITDNHLVQICCPSLQ' A
#
# COMPACT_ATOMS: atom_id res chain seq x y z
N MET A 1 -39.50 16.13 13.25
CA MET A 1 -39.02 14.73 13.34
C MET A 1 -38.21 14.30 12.11
N SER A 2 -38.67 14.54 10.87
CA SER A 2 -37.93 14.20 9.63
C SER A 2 -36.48 14.74 9.55
N ARG A 3 -36.23 15.97 10.04
CA ARG A 3 -34.87 16.57 10.02
C ARG A 3 -33.84 15.80 10.87
N PHE A 4 -34.24 15.24 12.00
CA PHE A 4 -33.34 14.43 12.84
C PHE A 4 -32.95 13.13 12.15
N VAL A 5 -33.88 12.51 11.43
CA VAL A 5 -33.62 11.28 10.65
C VAL A 5 -32.59 11.55 9.54
N PHE A 6 -32.71 12.69 8.85
CA PHE A 6 -31.73 13.10 7.86
C PHE A 6 -30.33 13.30 8.45
N PHE A 7 -30.21 13.96 9.61
CA PHE A 7 -28.91 14.15 10.26
C PHE A 7 -28.27 12.83 10.67
N VAL A 8 -29.05 11.88 11.21
CA VAL A 8 -28.55 10.55 11.59
C VAL A 8 -28.09 9.75 10.36
N LEU A 9 -28.82 9.84 9.25
CA LEU A 9 -28.45 9.20 7.98
C LEU A 9 -27.13 9.75 7.43
N VAL A 10 -26.96 11.07 7.40
CA VAL A 10 -25.73 11.72 6.93
C VAL A 10 -24.54 11.38 7.84
N LEU A 11 -24.76 11.32 9.16
CA LEU A 11 -23.72 10.93 10.11
C LEU A 11 -23.29 9.46 9.93
N ALA A 12 -24.24 8.55 9.67
CA ALA A 12 -23.94 7.15 9.40
C ALA A 12 -23.18 6.94 8.08
N LEU A 13 -23.55 7.70 7.03
CA LEU A 13 -22.87 7.67 5.73
C LEU A 13 -21.42 8.17 5.81
N THR A 14 -21.15 9.20 6.62
CA THR A 14 -19.78 9.72 6.80
C THR A 14 -18.86 8.76 7.57
N MET A 15 -19.39 8.07 8.59
CA MET A 15 -18.63 7.04 9.34
C MET A 15 -18.30 5.80 8.51
N ALA A 16 -19.14 5.43 7.54
CA ALA A 16 -18.87 4.29 6.67
C ALA A 16 -17.67 4.52 5.74
N VAL A 17 -17.40 5.77 5.35
CA VAL A 17 -16.31 6.12 4.44
C VAL A 17 -14.93 6.00 5.12
N THR A 18 -14.84 6.23 6.43
CA THR A 18 -13.55 6.18 7.15
C THR A 18 -12.99 4.77 7.34
N ILE A 19 -13.76 3.72 7.06
CA ILE A 19 -13.35 2.31 7.26
C ILE A 19 -12.77 1.70 5.96
N ALA A 20 -12.91 2.40 4.83
CA ALA A 20 -12.42 1.96 3.53
C ALA A 20 -11.02 2.51 3.21
N GLU A 21 -10.22 2.85 4.24
CA GLU A 21 -8.81 3.18 4.04
C GLU A 21 -8.11 1.91 3.52
N PRO A 22 -7.57 1.88 2.28
CA PRO A 22 -6.79 0.74 1.84
C PRO A 22 -5.64 0.58 2.83
N ASP A 23 -5.48 -0.64 3.32
CA ASP A 23 -4.50 -1.07 4.32
C ASP A 23 -3.06 -0.99 3.75
N ASN A 24 -2.68 0.17 3.23
CA ASN A 24 -1.38 0.52 2.66
C ASN A 24 -0.27 0.51 3.73
N SER A 25 -0.66 0.40 5.00
CA SER A 25 0.23 0.28 6.14
C SER A 25 0.66 -1.17 6.42
N ARG A 26 0.05 -2.17 5.76
CA ARG A 26 0.37 -3.56 6.01
C ARG A 26 1.70 -3.92 5.35
N LYS A 27 2.74 -4.01 6.18
CA LYS A 27 4.07 -4.48 5.77
C LYS A 27 3.99 -5.97 5.48
N PHE A 28 4.39 -6.38 4.28
CA PHE A 28 4.53 -7.80 3.95
C PHE A 28 6.00 -8.13 3.76
N ARG A 29 6.43 -9.22 4.40
CA ARG A 29 7.74 -9.80 4.15
C ARG A 29 7.71 -10.53 2.82
N SER A 30 8.57 -10.10 1.90
CA SER A 30 8.76 -10.71 0.59
C SER A 30 10.25 -10.84 0.35
N CYS A 31 10.71 -12.06 0.10
CA CYS A 31 12.12 -12.38 -0.12
C CYS A 31 12.29 -12.98 -1.52
N GLY A 32 13.35 -12.60 -2.22
CA GLY A 32 13.83 -13.27 -3.43
C GLY A 32 12.82 -13.16 -4.54
N PHE A 33 12.45 -14.31 -5.12
CA PHE A 33 11.53 -14.36 -6.24
C PHE A 33 10.17 -13.68 -5.95
N PHE A 34 9.66 -13.79 -4.72
CA PHE A 34 8.42 -13.12 -4.32
C PHE A 34 8.54 -11.59 -4.32
N LEU A 35 9.72 -11.06 -3.98
CA LEU A 35 9.96 -9.62 -4.07
C LEU A 35 9.97 -9.17 -5.53
N ASN A 36 10.64 -9.90 -6.42
CA ASN A 36 10.67 -9.63 -7.85
C ASN A 36 9.27 -9.65 -8.47
N LEU A 37 8.44 -10.65 -8.16
CA LEU A 37 7.03 -10.69 -8.61
C LEU A 37 6.25 -9.46 -8.15
N ARG A 38 6.54 -8.97 -6.94
CA ARG A 38 5.88 -7.80 -6.38
C ARG A 38 6.33 -6.51 -7.07
N ILE A 39 7.64 -6.37 -7.30
CA ILE A 39 8.21 -5.29 -8.10
C ILE A 39 7.63 -5.33 -9.51
N ASP A 40 7.49 -6.50 -10.11
CA ASP A 40 6.92 -6.64 -11.44
C ASP A 40 5.45 -6.16 -11.49
N ARG A 41 4.66 -6.56 -10.50
CA ARG A 41 3.27 -6.12 -10.38
C ARG A 41 3.12 -4.62 -10.11
N VAL A 42 3.99 -4.06 -9.28
CA VAL A 42 3.87 -2.68 -8.78
C VAL A 42 4.55 -1.67 -9.70
N CYS A 43 5.65 -2.08 -10.35
CA CYS A 43 6.51 -1.21 -11.14
C CYS A 43 6.67 -1.62 -12.61
N GLY A 44 6.09 -2.75 -13.04
CA GLY A 44 6.29 -3.27 -14.40
C GLY A 44 7.69 -3.85 -14.63
N GLY A 45 8.36 -4.31 -13.57
CA GLY A 45 9.56 -5.15 -13.67
C GLY A 45 10.88 -4.39 -13.66
N THR A 46 10.84 -3.06 -13.57
CA THR A 46 12.06 -2.23 -13.51
C THR A 46 12.25 -1.65 -12.11
N CYS A 47 13.44 -1.81 -11.56
CA CYS A 47 13.85 -1.22 -10.28
C CYS A 47 15.11 -0.39 -10.50
N SER A 48 15.07 0.88 -10.13
CA SER A 48 16.20 1.80 -10.25
C SER A 48 17.26 1.61 -9.15
N MET A 49 16.86 1.05 -8.01
CA MET A 49 17.71 0.82 -6.83
C MET A 49 18.37 -0.56 -6.82
N PHE A 50 19.51 -0.66 -6.14
CA PHE A 50 20.23 -1.91 -5.90
C PHE A 50 19.30 -2.93 -5.23
N TYR A 51 18.99 -3.99 -5.97
CA TYR A 51 18.08 -5.06 -5.56
C TYR A 51 18.51 -5.74 -4.25
N ASP A 52 19.82 -5.88 -4.00
CA ASP A 52 20.35 -6.58 -2.82
C ASP A 52 19.94 -5.92 -1.49
N ALA A 53 20.06 -4.59 -1.40
CA ALA A 53 19.69 -3.86 -0.18
C ALA A 53 18.17 -3.89 0.06
N LEU A 54 17.39 -3.76 -1.03
CA LEU A 54 15.93 -3.87 -0.96
C LEU A 54 15.49 -5.26 -0.51
N HIS A 55 16.19 -6.29 -0.98
CA HIS A 55 15.90 -7.69 -0.69
C HIS A 55 16.15 -8.01 0.78
N GLU A 56 17.24 -7.56 1.37
CA GLU A 56 17.50 -7.73 2.81
C GLU A 56 16.44 -7.04 3.67
N ILE A 57 16.08 -5.79 3.35
CA ILE A 57 15.10 -5.01 4.11
C ILE A 57 13.70 -5.63 3.98
N ALA A 58 13.27 -5.96 2.76
CA ALA A 58 11.96 -6.54 2.51
C ALA A 58 11.82 -7.95 3.10
N CYS A 59 12.92 -8.69 3.21
CA CYS A 59 12.92 -10.01 3.83
C CYS A 59 12.94 -9.94 5.37
N SER A 60 13.72 -9.03 5.94
CA SER A 60 13.88 -8.88 7.40
C SER A 60 12.75 -8.10 8.05
N THR A 61 12.34 -6.97 7.50
CA THR A 61 11.36 -6.07 8.14
C THR A 61 9.99 -6.09 7.47
N GLY A 62 9.95 -6.48 6.20
CA GLY A 62 8.74 -6.39 5.37
C GLY A 62 8.47 -4.96 4.93
N ILE A 63 7.96 -4.83 3.71
CA ILE A 63 7.78 -3.54 3.05
C ILE A 63 6.35 -3.40 2.51
N THR A 64 5.85 -2.16 2.52
CA THR A 64 4.56 -1.81 1.92
C THR A 64 4.75 -1.56 0.43
N ASP A 65 3.69 -1.71 -0.36
CA ASP A 65 3.76 -1.49 -1.81
C ASP A 65 4.09 -0.02 -2.14
N ASN A 66 3.59 0.94 -1.34
CA ASN A 66 3.96 2.35 -1.50
C ASN A 66 5.44 2.62 -1.24
N HIS A 67 6.03 2.02 -0.19
CA HIS A 67 7.47 2.14 0.04
C HIS A 67 8.27 1.47 -1.07
N LEU A 68 7.77 0.35 -1.61
CA LEU A 68 8.39 -0.34 -2.74
C LEU A 68 8.41 0.56 -3.97
N VAL A 69 7.29 1.22 -4.33
CA VAL A 69 7.24 2.21 -5.43
C VAL A 69 8.22 3.35 -5.20
N GLN A 70 8.22 3.95 -4.01
CA GLN A 70 9.09 5.10 -3.72
C GLN A 70 10.57 4.79 -3.87
N ILE A 71 10.99 3.59 -3.47
CA ILE A 71 12.41 3.19 -3.52
C ILE A 71 12.78 2.68 -4.91
N CYS A 72 11.94 1.81 -5.46
CA CYS A 72 12.28 1.06 -6.65
C CYS A 72 11.95 1.87 -7.92
N CYS A 73 10.86 2.63 -7.91
CA CYS A 73 10.17 3.15 -9.09
C CYS A 73 9.55 4.54 -8.84
N PRO A 74 10.31 5.53 -8.32
CA PRO A 74 9.75 6.82 -7.93
C PRO A 74 9.17 7.62 -9.10
N SER A 75 9.54 7.28 -10.34
CA SER A 75 9.04 7.93 -11.56
C SER A 75 7.63 7.52 -11.98
N LEU A 76 7.05 6.51 -11.33
CA LEU A 76 5.68 6.01 -11.58
C LEU A 76 4.63 6.64 -10.65
N GLN A 77 5.05 7.56 -9.79
CA GLN A 77 4.22 8.25 -8.78
C GLN A 77 3.79 9.64 -9.26
#